data_AF-A0A0B6AIT2-F1
#
_entry.id   AF-A0A0B6AIT2-F1
#
_cell.length_a   1.000
_cell.length_b   1.000
_cell.length_c   1.000
_cell.angle_alpha   90.00
_cell.angle_beta   90.00
_cell.angle_gamma   90.00
#
_symmetry.space_group_name_H-M   'P 1'
#
loop_
_entity.id
_entity.type
_entity.pdbx_description
1 polymer ?
#
loop_
_entity_poly.entity_id
_entity_poly.type
_entity_poly.pdbx_seq_one_letter_code
_entity_poly.pdbx_strand_id
1 'polypeptide(L)'
;MTKRLDLRVDFAFKSLFGTHGNESILAAFLNAALRFPDEKKIQTVQLLDPHFNKENQEDKRSILDVHAQLEDGSRVNIEIQLNNKLIWKSEHSIIGPKCIVAK
;
A
#
# COMPACT_ATOMS: atom_id res chain seq x y z
N MET A 1 8.22 -14.22 -25.10
CA MET A 1 7.58 -12.93 -24.75
C MET A 1 7.35 -12.89 -23.24
N THR A 2 8.03 -12.01 -22.52
CA THR A 2 7.82 -11.84 -21.06
C THR A 2 6.61 -10.95 -20.82
N LYS A 3 5.49 -11.56 -20.43
CA LYS A 3 4.29 -10.83 -19.99
C LYS A 3 4.61 -10.18 -18.65
N ARG A 4 4.84 -8.87 -18.63
CA ARG A 4 5.15 -8.11 -17.41
C ARG A 4 3.86 -7.84 -16.65
N LEU A 5 3.89 -8.00 -15.32
CA LEU A 5 2.79 -7.63 -14.45
C LEU A 5 2.72 -6.11 -14.37
N ASP A 6 1.66 -5.51 -14.90
CA ASP A 6 1.43 -4.08 -14.78
C ASP A 6 0.74 -3.78 -13.44
N LEU A 7 1.53 -3.38 -12.45
CA LEU A 7 1.03 -3.05 -11.11
C LEU A 7 0.12 -1.81 -11.12
N ARG A 8 0.00 -1.05 -12.21
CA ARG A 8 -1.01 0.01 -12.34
C ARG A 8 -2.42 -0.56 -12.40
N VAL A 9 -2.56 -1.83 -12.81
CA VAL A 9 -3.82 -2.55 -12.73
C VAL A 9 -4.09 -2.87 -11.26
N ASP A 10 -5.24 -2.43 -10.77
CA ASP A 10 -5.72 -2.67 -9.40
C ASP A 10 -5.54 -4.13 -9.00
N PHE A 11 -6.07 -5.05 -9.80
CA PHE A 11 -5.99 -6.49 -9.58
C PHE A 11 -4.57 -7.01 -9.37
N ALA A 12 -3.61 -6.55 -10.17
CA ALA A 12 -2.22 -6.96 -10.05
C ALA A 12 -1.60 -6.51 -8.71
N PHE A 13 -1.94 -5.29 -8.27
CA PHE A 13 -1.52 -4.78 -6.98
C PHE A 13 -2.19 -5.53 -5.84
N LYS A 14 -3.49 -5.86 -5.95
CA LYS A 14 -4.19 -6.67 -4.96
C LYS A 14 -3.61 -8.06 -4.82
N SER A 15 -3.34 -8.72 -5.94
CA SER A 15 -2.75 -10.05 -5.94
C SER A 15 -1.35 -10.05 -5.33
N LEU A 16 -0.54 -9.01 -5.58
CA LEU A 16 0.82 -8.93 -5.04
C LEU A 16 0.85 -8.54 -3.56
N PHE A 17 0.10 -7.51 -3.15
CA PHE A 17 0.22 -6.91 -1.82
C PHE A 17 -0.93 -7.26 -0.86
N GLY A 18 -2.08 -7.68 -1.39
CA GLY A 18 -3.28 -8.06 -0.62
C GLY A 18 -3.37 -9.55 -0.31
N THR A 19 -2.33 -10.34 -0.63
CA THR A 19 -2.28 -11.78 -0.36
C THR A 19 -1.48 -12.04 0.92
N HIS A 20 -2.06 -12.81 1.84
CA HIS A 20 -1.38 -13.24 3.07
C HIS A 20 -0.08 -14.00 2.74
N GLY A 21 1.01 -13.67 3.42
CA GLY A 21 2.36 -14.19 3.15
C GLY A 21 3.23 -13.26 2.31
N ASN A 22 2.67 -12.21 1.71
CA ASN A 22 3.42 -11.21 0.94
C ASN A 22 3.72 -9.92 1.73
N GLU A 23 3.57 -9.95 3.05
CA GLU A 23 3.76 -8.79 3.95
C GLU A 23 5.17 -8.21 3.84
N SER A 24 6.19 -9.07 3.66
CA SER A 24 7.58 -8.64 3.49
C SER A 24 7.79 -7.81 2.22
N ILE A 25 7.11 -8.18 1.12
CA ILE A 25 7.15 -7.45 -0.16
C ILE A 25 6.45 -6.10 0.00
N LEU A 26 5.31 -6.07 0.70
CA LEU A 26 4.60 -4.84 1.02
C LEU A 26 5.44 -3.91 1.91
N ALA A 27 6.09 -4.43 2.94
CA ALA A 27 6.98 -3.65 3.82
C ALA A 27 8.15 -3.06 3.03
N ALA A 28 8.80 -3.83 2.16
CA ALA A 28 9.90 -3.36 1.32
C ALA A 28 9.43 -2.26 0.35
N PHE A 29 8.26 -2.44 -0.27
CA PHE A 29 7.66 -1.42 -1.13
C PHE A 29 7.39 -0.13 -0.35
N LEU A 30 6.75 -0.22 0.82
CA LEU A 30 6.42 0.94 1.65
C LEU A 30 7.66 1.67 2.16
N ASN A 31 8.72 0.96 2.56
CA ASN A 31 9.99 1.57 2.93
C ASN A 31 10.63 2.34 1.77
N ALA A 32 10.59 1.79 0.55
CA ALA A 32 11.11 2.46 -0.64
C ALA A 32 10.24 3.68 -1.04
N ALA A 33 8.93 3.59 -0.78
CA ALA A 33 7.95 4.56 -1.18
C ALA A 33 7.91 5.76 -0.21
N LEU A 34 7.73 5.52 1.09
CA LEU A 34 7.50 6.55 2.12
C LEU A 34 8.78 7.26 2.59
N ARG A 35 9.96 6.74 2.26
CA ARG A 35 11.28 7.34 2.57
C ARG A 35 11.42 7.76 4.04
N PHE A 36 10.97 6.91 4.96
CA PHE A 36 11.21 7.13 6.38
C PHE A 36 12.72 7.14 6.69
N PRO A 37 13.15 7.90 7.72
CA PRO A 37 14.52 7.82 8.23
C PRO A 37 14.81 6.40 8.74
N ASP A 38 16.09 6.01 8.77
CA ASP A 38 16.50 4.64 9.09
C ASP A 38 15.94 4.13 10.43
N GLU A 39 15.86 5.02 11.42
CA GLU A 39 15.32 4.76 12.77
C GLU A 39 13.81 4.45 12.79
N LYS A 40 13.11 4.81 11.72
CA LYS A 40 11.66 4.66 11.55
C LYS A 40 11.31 3.81 10.33
N LYS A 41 12.21 2.93 9.91
CA LYS A 41 11.89 1.95 8.88
C LYS A 41 10.78 1.03 9.38
N ILE A 42 9.94 0.62 8.44
CA ILE A 42 8.90 -0.37 8.68
C ILE A 42 9.57 -1.73 8.85
N GLN A 43 9.35 -2.34 10.02
CA GLN A 43 9.84 -3.66 10.38
C GLN A 43 8.83 -4.74 9.98
N THR A 44 7.56 -4.54 10.34
CA THR A 44 6.47 -5.47 10.03
C THR A 44 5.24 -4.73 9.54
N VAL A 45 4.42 -5.41 8.73
CA VAL A 45 3.13 -4.92 8.26
C VAL A 45 2.06 -5.99 8.43
N GLN A 46 0.83 -5.54 8.65
CA GLN A 46 -0.36 -6.38 8.76
C GLN A 46 -1.48 -5.76 7.93
N LEU A 47 -2.11 -6.57 7.08
CA LEU A 47 -3.28 -6.16 6.33
C LEU A 47 -4.51 -6.17 7.24
N LEU A 48 -5.26 -5.08 7.26
CA LEU A 48 -6.46 -4.96 8.10
C LEU A 48 -7.74 -5.40 7.41
N ASP A 49 -7.79 -5.34 6.08
CA ASP A 49 -8.99 -5.66 5.31
C ASP A 49 -8.90 -7.06 4.67
N PRO A 50 -9.62 -8.08 5.18
CA PRO A 50 -9.66 -9.42 4.59
C PRO A 50 -10.57 -9.52 3.35
N HIS A 51 -11.33 -8.47 3.03
CA HIS A 51 -12.30 -8.42 1.93
C HIS A 51 -11.80 -7.68 0.68
N PHE A 52 -10.55 -7.21 0.68
CA PHE A 52 -9.94 -6.47 -0.43
C PHE A 52 -10.05 -7.17 -1.81
N ASN A 53 -10.19 -8.51 -1.80
CA ASN A 53 -10.36 -9.35 -2.99
C ASN A 53 -11.76 -9.40 -3.59
N LYS A 54 -12.79 -8.78 -2.98
CA LYS A 54 -14.12 -8.72 -3.62
C LYS A 54 -14.09 -7.63 -4.70
N GLU A 55 -14.17 -8.06 -5.96
CA GLU A 55 -14.57 -7.22 -7.10
C GLU A 55 -16.01 -6.74 -6.90
N ASN A 56 -16.25 -5.84 -5.95
CA ASN A 56 -17.50 -5.10 -5.93
C ASN A 56 -17.40 -4.03 -7.02
N GLN A 57 -18.01 -4.32 -8.16
CA GLN A 57 -18.08 -3.45 -9.34
C GLN A 57 -18.69 -2.06 -9.05
N GLU A 58 -19.28 -1.86 -7.87
CA GLU A 58 -19.92 -0.60 -7.48
C GLU A 58 -19.06 0.31 -6.58
N ASP A 59 -17.97 -0.20 -5.97
CA ASP A 59 -17.13 0.59 -5.05
C ASP A 59 -15.85 1.07 -5.75
N LYS A 60 -15.92 2.24 -6.39
CA LYS A 60 -14.84 2.90 -7.14
C LYS A 60 -13.63 3.37 -6.31
N ARG A 61 -13.37 2.76 -5.15
CA ARG A 61 -12.22 3.05 -4.29
C ARG A 61 -11.68 1.76 -3.67
N SER A 62 -10.69 1.14 -4.32
CA SER A 62 -9.90 0.10 -3.66
C SER A 62 -8.94 0.78 -2.68
N ILE A 63 -9.30 0.76 -1.40
CA ILE A 63 -8.43 1.21 -0.30
C ILE A 63 -7.81 -0.05 0.33
N LEU A 64 -6.51 -0.01 0.58
CA LEU A 64 -5.79 -1.05 1.32
C LEU A 64 -5.27 -0.44 2.62
N ASP A 65 -5.81 -0.91 3.74
CA ASP A 65 -5.40 -0.48 5.08
C ASP A 65 -4.37 -1.44 5.67
N VAL A 66 -3.27 -0.85 6.15
CA VAL A 66 -2.09 -1.56 6.63
C VAL A 66 -1.69 -1.00 7.99
N HIS A 67 -1.58 -1.86 9.00
CA HIS A 67 -0.87 -1.53 10.22
C HIS A 67 0.62 -1.83 10.04
N ALA A 68 1.48 -0.86 10.28
CA ALA A 68 2.92 -1.04 10.25
C ALA A 68 3.54 -0.79 11.63
N GLN A 69 4.45 -1.67 12.03
CA GLN A 69 5.32 -1.45 13.18
C GLN A 69 6.69 -0.99 12.68
N LEU A 70 7.21 0.08 13.27
CA LEU A 70 8.52 0.63 12.95
C LEU A 70 9.61 0.05 13.85
N GLU A 71 10.87 0.24 13.46
CA GLU A 71 12.06 -0.19 14.21
C GLU A 71 12.11 0.39 15.64
N ASP A 72 11.65 1.63 15.85
CA ASP A 72 11.56 2.27 17.18
C ASP A 72 10.41 1.72 18.05
N GLY A 73 9.67 0.71 17.55
CA GLY A 73 8.53 0.09 18.22
C GLY A 73 7.22 0.89 18.07
N SER A 74 7.26 2.08 17.47
CA SER A 74 6.05 2.85 17.17
C SER A 74 5.21 2.18 16.07
N ARG A 75 3.95 2.60 15.98
CA ARG A 75 2.99 2.06 15.00
C ARG A 75 2.45 3.18 14.14
N VAL A 76 2.32 2.91 12.85
CA VAL A 76 1.74 3.84 11.87
C VAL A 76 0.67 3.12 11.06
N ASN A 77 -0.39 3.86 10.74
CA ASN A 77 -1.48 3.37 9.91
C ASN A 77 -1.26 3.86 8.49
N ILE A 78 -1.16 2.95 7.55
CA ILE A 78 -0.87 3.26 6.15
C ILE A 78 -2.12 2.91 5.33
N GLU A 79 -2.66 3.93 4.67
CA GLU A 79 -3.80 3.84 3.78
C GLU A 79 -3.30 3.99 2.34
N ILE A 80 -3.44 2.93 1.53
CA ILE A 80 -3.06 2.94 0.11
C ILE A 80 -4.34 3.03 -0.72
N GLN A 81 -4.49 4.12 -1.45
CA GLN A 81 -5.62 4.34 -2.36
C GLN A 81 -5.20 4.01 -3.79
N LEU A 82 -5.82 2.99 -4.38
CA LEU A 82 -5.67 2.66 -5.79
C LEU A 82 -6.76 3.40 -6.55
N ASN A 83 -6.42 4.57 -7.12
CA ASN A 83 -7.41 5.40 -7.78
C ASN A 83 -6.79 6.06 -9.01
N ASN A 84 -7.40 5.88 -10.18
CA ASN A 84 -6.89 6.47 -11.44
C ASN A 84 -7.07 8.01 -11.51
N LYS A 85 -7.59 8.66 -10.47
CA LYS A 85 -7.70 10.12 -10.36
C LYS A 85 -6.55 10.68 -9.54
N LEU A 86 -5.76 11.56 -10.15
CA LEU A 86 -4.80 12.43 -9.45
C LEU A 86 -5.57 13.31 -8.46
N ILE A 87 -5.50 12.99 -7.17
CA ILE A 87 -6.04 13.85 -6.11
C ILE A 87 -4.86 14.41 -5.32
N TRP A 88 -4.79 15.75 -5.26
CA TRP A 88 -3.79 16.49 -4.49
C TRP A 88 -4.00 16.27 -2.99
N LYS A 89 -3.02 15.66 -2.31
CA LYS A 89 -2.93 15.70 -0.84
C LYS A 89 -1.48 15.89 -0.38
N SER A 90 -1.36 16.51 0.79
CA SER A 90 -0.25 17.17 1.49
C SER A 90 1.09 16.41 1.66
N GLU A 91 2.08 17.10 2.26
CA GLU A 91 3.53 16.84 2.40
C GLU A 91 4.04 15.41 2.72
N HIS A 92 3.18 14.44 3.08
CA HIS A 92 3.58 13.07 3.44
C HIS A 92 3.00 12.01 2.49
N SER A 93 2.57 12.40 1.29
CA SER A 93 2.01 11.50 0.27
C SER A 93 2.90 11.39 -0.97
N ILE A 94 2.93 10.19 -1.57
CA ILE A 94 3.55 9.97 -2.88
C ILE A 94 2.53 10.27 -3.96
N ILE A 95 2.87 11.18 -4.87
CA ILE A 95 1.99 11.65 -5.93
C ILE A 95 2.17 10.77 -7.17
N GLY A 96 1.16 9.94 -7.47
CA GLY A 96 1.03 9.10 -8.67
C GLY A 96 -0.42 8.58 -8.81
N PRO A 97 -0.74 7.67 -9.76
CA PRO A 97 -2.07 7.04 -9.87
C PRO A 97 -2.42 6.15 -8.65
N LYS A 98 -1.56 6.12 -7.63
CA LYS A 98 -1.75 5.47 -6.35
C LYS A 98 -1.27 6.44 -5.29
N CYS A 99 -2.14 6.79 -4.36
CA CYS A 99 -1.84 7.68 -3.25
C CYS A 99 -1.55 6.81 -2.03
N ILE A 100 -0.43 7.05 -1.34
CA ILE A 100 -0.09 6.37 -0.09
C ILE A 100 -0.08 7.43 1.01
N VAL A 101 -0.87 7.24 2.05
CA VAL A 101 -0.97 8.15 3.19
C VAL A 101 -0.61 7.39 4.45
N ALA A 102 0.44 7.83 5.14
CA ALA A 102 0.80 7.34 6.47
C ALA A 102 0.27 8.33 7.53
N LYS A 103 -0.42 7.81 8.55
CA LYS A 103 -1.00 8.57 9.67
C LYS A 103 -0.55 7.97 11.00
#